data_AF-F5YFQ6-F1
#
_entry.id   AF-F5YFQ6-F1
#
_cell.length_a   1.000
_cell.length_b   1.000
_cell.length_c   1.000
_cell.angle_alpha   90.00
_cell.angle_beta   90.00
_cell.angle_gamma   90.00
#
_symmetry.space_group_name_H-M   'P 1'
#
loop_
_entity.id
_entity.type
_entity.pdbx_description
1 polymer ?
#
loop_
_entity_poly.entity_id
_entity_poly.type
_entity_poly.pdbx_seq_one_letter_code
_entity_poly.pdbx_strand_id
1 'polypeptide(L)'
;MRSYDKNAILAVYGNWQYRKEEGSTTSKIFTIGYDIEDNVIFGTDCSSKYRSSYTREILAMDKDALDAVSVSAENREKYYSRNVLRFLGRG
;
A
#
# COMPACT_ATOMS: atom_id res chain seq x y z
N MET A 1 -15.72 -12.33 -17.87
CA MET A 1 -14.28 -12.28 -17.52
C MET A 1 -13.98 -10.86 -17.04
N ARG A 2 -13.65 -10.64 -15.75
CA ARG A 2 -13.33 -9.28 -15.25
C ARG A 2 -11.93 -8.91 -15.76
N SER A 3 -11.78 -7.80 -16.47
CA SER A 3 -10.47 -7.30 -16.90
C SER A 3 -9.84 -6.52 -15.76
N TYR A 4 -8.72 -7.02 -15.25
CA TYR A 4 -7.90 -6.33 -14.25
C TYR A 4 -6.81 -5.52 -14.96
N ASP A 5 -6.42 -4.40 -14.38
CA ASP A 5 -5.23 -3.65 -14.81
C ASP A 5 -3.97 -4.47 -14.47
N LYS A 6 -3.22 -4.86 -15.51
CA LYS A 6 -2.03 -5.72 -15.37
C LYS A 6 -0.81 -4.97 -14.83
N ASN A 7 -0.86 -3.65 -14.75
CA ASN A 7 0.26 -2.83 -14.31
C ASN A 7 0.19 -2.49 -12.81
N ALA A 8 -0.85 -2.92 -12.10
CA ALA A 8 -0.98 -2.67 -10.67
C ALA A 8 -0.02 -3.55 -9.83
N ILE A 9 0.71 -2.90 -8.94
CA ILE A 9 1.59 -3.47 -7.92
C ILE A 9 0.86 -3.46 -6.58
N LEU A 10 0.69 -4.63 -5.97
CA LEU A 10 0.10 -4.74 -4.64
C LEU A 10 1.20 -4.71 -3.57
N ALA A 11 1.17 -3.69 -2.71
CA ALA A 11 1.98 -3.64 -1.51
C ALA A 11 1.29 -4.45 -0.40
N VAL A 12 1.78 -5.67 -0.17
CA VAL A 12 1.24 -6.60 0.84
C VAL A 12 2.14 -6.61 2.08
N TYR A 13 1.57 -6.28 3.23
CA TYR A 13 2.24 -6.46 4.52
C TYR A 13 1.87 -7.81 5.16
N GLY A 14 2.88 -8.62 5.46
CA GLY A 14 2.78 -9.91 6.16
C GLY A 14 3.69 -9.97 7.39
N ASN A 15 3.76 -11.15 8.05
CA ASN A 15 4.57 -11.44 9.27
C ASN A 15 6.11 -11.37 9.06
N TRP A 16 6.60 -10.49 8.19
CA TRP A 16 8.01 -10.23 8.01
C TRP A 16 8.45 -9.23 9.08
N GLN A 17 9.36 -9.66 9.96
CA GLN A 17 9.90 -8.81 11.01
C GLN A 17 10.54 -7.56 10.38
N TYR A 18 9.94 -6.40 10.64
CA TYR A 18 10.50 -5.11 10.29
C TYR A 18 11.82 -4.91 11.04
N ARG A 19 12.96 -4.90 10.33
CA ARG A 19 14.16 -4.24 10.87
C ARG A 19 14.01 -2.74 10.65
N LYS A 20 13.97 -1.98 11.73
CA LYS A 20 13.88 -0.50 11.73
C LYS A 20 14.97 0.20 10.89
N GLU A 21 16.07 -0.48 10.60
CA GLU A 21 17.27 0.12 10.01
C GLU A 21 17.21 0.26 8.47
N GLU A 22 16.28 -0.39 7.77
CA GLU A 22 16.30 -0.42 6.30
C GLU A 22 15.23 0.41 5.59
N GLY A 23 14.32 1.10 6.32
CA GLY A 23 13.16 1.75 5.72
C GLY A 23 12.12 0.75 5.18
N SER A 24 10.87 1.18 5.02
CA SER A 24 9.83 0.29 4.51
C SER A 24 10.05 0.02 3.02
N THR A 25 9.74 -1.20 2.54
CA THR A 25 9.74 -1.48 1.09
C THR A 25 8.85 -0.49 0.33
N THR A 26 7.76 -0.04 0.96
CA THR A 26 6.86 0.99 0.44
C THR A 26 7.58 2.34 0.28
N SER A 27 8.32 2.81 1.28
CA SER A 27 9.05 4.09 1.19
C SER A 27 10.15 4.05 0.12
N LYS A 28 10.79 2.88 -0.08
CA LYS A 28 11.71 2.65 -1.19
C LYS A 28 11.00 2.78 -2.54
N ILE A 29 9.84 2.15 -2.71
CA ILE A 29 9.05 2.26 -3.96
C ILE A 29 8.69 3.73 -4.25
N PHE A 30 8.32 4.51 -3.24
CA PHE A 30 8.00 5.94 -3.37
C PHE A 30 9.20 6.88 -3.63
N THR A 31 10.44 6.40 -3.52
CA THR A 31 11.64 7.25 -3.65
C THR A 31 12.49 6.93 -4.88
N ILE A 32 12.26 5.79 -5.56
CA ILE A 32 13.11 5.31 -6.67
C ILE A 32 12.55 5.74 -8.06
N GLY A 33 11.49 6.55 -8.13
CA GLY A 33 11.05 7.19 -9.39
C GLY A 33 10.29 6.29 -10.36
N TYR A 34 9.69 5.19 -9.89
CA TYR A 34 8.67 4.50 -10.67
C TYR A 34 7.41 5.36 -10.79
N ASP A 35 6.66 5.23 -11.89
CA ASP A 35 5.32 5.82 -12.04
C ASP A 35 4.29 5.01 -11.22
N ILE A 36 4.43 5.10 -9.91
CA ILE A 36 3.74 4.26 -8.91
C ILE A 36 2.47 4.88 -8.35
N GLU A 37 2.30 6.18 -8.48
CA GLU A 37 1.20 6.91 -7.82
C GLU A 37 -0.15 6.28 -8.15
N ASP A 38 -0.26 5.83 -9.40
CA ASP A 38 -1.45 5.30 -10.02
C ASP A 38 -1.46 3.76 -10.00
N ASN A 39 -0.33 3.13 -9.73
CA ASN A 39 -0.16 1.70 -9.90
C ASN A 39 0.09 0.95 -8.60
N VAL A 40 0.12 1.61 -7.44
CA VAL A 40 0.33 0.93 -6.16
C VAL A 40 -0.95 0.87 -5.33
N ILE A 41 -1.28 -0.30 -4.81
CA ILE A 41 -2.44 -0.54 -3.95
C ILE A 41 -1.98 -1.04 -2.58
N PHE A 42 -2.56 -0.52 -1.50
CA PHE A 42 -2.39 -1.04 -0.15
C PHE A 42 -3.20 -2.32 0.09
N GLY A 43 -2.59 -3.33 0.70
CA GLY A 43 -3.29 -4.52 1.17
C GLY A 43 -2.63 -5.17 2.41
N THR A 44 -3.46 -5.74 3.28
CA THR A 44 -2.98 -6.60 4.37
C THR A 44 -3.34 -8.05 4.05
N ASP A 45 -2.36 -8.95 4.03
CA ASP A 45 -2.64 -10.40 3.87
C ASP A 45 -3.13 -11.00 5.18
N CYS A 46 -4.36 -10.61 5.55
CA CYS A 46 -5.06 -11.18 6.69
C CYS A 46 -5.73 -12.49 6.24
N SER A 47 -4.98 -13.59 6.23
CA SER A 47 -5.52 -14.91 5.92
C SER A 47 -6.70 -15.24 6.87
N SER A 48 -7.91 -15.39 6.31
CA SER A 48 -9.19 -15.95 6.83
C SER A 48 -9.72 -15.55 8.22
N LYS A 49 -8.93 -14.93 9.09
CA LYS A 49 -9.32 -14.37 10.38
C LYS A 49 -9.06 -12.88 10.32
N TYR A 50 -10.13 -12.12 10.09
CA TYR A 50 -10.10 -10.66 10.05
C TYR A 50 -9.69 -10.12 11.44
N ARG A 51 -8.37 -10.01 11.68
CA ARG A 51 -7.83 -9.46 12.93
C ARG A 51 -7.80 -7.94 12.79
N SER A 52 -8.91 -7.30 13.12
CA SER A 52 -9.06 -5.84 13.06
C SER A 52 -7.97 -5.09 13.83
N SER A 53 -7.46 -5.65 14.93
CA SER A 53 -6.31 -5.10 15.67
C SER A 53 -5.03 -5.10 14.85
N TYR A 54 -4.71 -6.22 14.19
CA TYR A 54 -3.53 -6.35 13.32
C TYR A 54 -3.62 -5.41 12.11
N THR A 55 -4.79 -5.35 11.45
CA THR A 55 -4.99 -4.39 10.36
C THR A 55 -4.81 -2.94 10.83
N ARG A 56 -5.25 -2.61 12.05
CA ARG A 56 -5.07 -1.27 12.62
C ARG A 56 -3.60 -0.97 12.91
N GLU A 57 -2.84 -1.93 13.43
CA GLU A 57 -1.41 -1.79 13.68
C GLU A 57 -0.63 -1.57 12.37
N ILE A 58 -0.91 -2.40 11.35
CA ILE A 58 -0.29 -2.25 10.03
C ILE A 58 -0.64 -0.89 9.40
N LEU A 59 -1.91 -0.48 9.49
CA LEU A 59 -2.34 0.83 8.97
C LEU A 59 -1.63 2.00 9.69
N ALA A 60 -1.40 1.89 11.00
CA ALA A 60 -0.67 2.90 11.75
C ALA A 60 0.80 2.97 11.32
N MET A 61 1.48 1.82 11.24
CA MET A 61 2.87 1.73 10.81
C MET A 61 3.06 2.27 9.38
N ASP A 62 2.14 1.95 8.48
CA ASP A 62 2.19 2.39 7.09
C ASP A 62 2.00 3.91 6.97
N LYS A 63 1.07 4.49 7.73
CA LYS A 63 0.90 5.96 7.82
C LYS A 63 2.17 6.64 8.31
N ASP A 64 2.79 6.13 9.39
CA ASP A 64 4.02 6.68 9.93
C ASP A 64 5.16 6.64 8.89
N ALA A 65 5.25 5.57 8.10
CA ALA A 65 6.23 5.44 7.03
C ALA A 65 5.98 6.43 5.87
N LEU A 66 4.72 6.64 5.48
CA LEU A 66 4.35 7.60 4.44
C LEU A 66 4.55 9.06 4.91
N ASP A 67 4.34 9.34 6.21
CA ASP A 67 4.67 10.62 6.84
C ASP A 67 6.17 10.89 6.82
N ALA A 68 6.99 9.89 7.17
CA ALA A 68 8.45 10.02 7.20
C ALA A 68 9.07 10.39 5.84
N VAL A 69 8.43 10.01 4.73
CA VAL A 69 8.88 10.37 3.37
C VAL A 69 8.02 11.43 2.70
N SER A 70 7.17 12.14 3.47
CA SER A 70 6.37 13.28 3.00
C SER A 70 5.49 12.98 1.79
N VAL A 71 4.87 11.78 1.72
CA VAL A 71 3.92 11.46 0.65
C VAL A 71 2.69 12.37 0.76
N SER A 72 2.33 13.02 -0.36
CA SER A 72 1.20 13.96 -0.44
C SER A 72 -0.14 13.30 -0.09
N ALA A 73 -1.09 14.11 0.35
CA ALA A 73 -2.45 13.64 0.64
C ALA A 73 -3.13 13.01 -0.60
N GLU A 74 -2.88 13.58 -1.79
CA GLU A 74 -3.38 13.06 -3.05
C GLU A 74 -2.84 11.65 -3.35
N ASN A 75 -1.53 11.44 -3.19
CA ASN A 75 -0.92 10.14 -3.45
C ASN A 75 -1.36 9.08 -2.43
N ARG A 76 -1.63 9.48 -1.18
CA ARG A 76 -2.24 8.60 -0.17
C ARG A 76 -3.65 8.18 -0.56
N GLU A 77 -4.45 9.09 -1.10
CA GLU A 77 -5.79 8.77 -1.57
C GLU A 77 -5.77 7.77 -2.74
N LYS A 78 -4.84 7.95 -3.68
CA LYS A 78 -4.60 6.99 -4.75
C LYS A 78 -4.23 5.61 -4.18
N TYR A 79 -3.23 5.58 -3.29
CA TYR A 79 -2.69 4.38 -2.66
C TYR A 79 -3.72 3.56 -1.85
N TYR A 80 -4.56 4.22 -1.05
CA TYR A 80 -5.55 3.56 -0.19
C TYR A 80 -6.92 3.32 -0.86
N SER A 81 -7.24 4.04 -1.93
CA SER A 81 -8.62 4.05 -2.46
C SER A 81 -8.70 4.09 -3.98
N ARG A 82 -8.23 5.16 -4.65
CA ARG A 82 -8.53 5.32 -6.09
C ARG A 82 -7.94 4.21 -6.94
N ASN A 83 -6.74 3.73 -6.61
CA ASN A 83 -6.08 2.68 -7.39
C ASN A 83 -6.80 1.33 -7.26
N VAL A 84 -7.34 0.99 -6.08
CA VAL A 84 -8.13 -0.23 -5.93
C VAL A 84 -9.46 -0.14 -6.67
N LEU A 85 -10.12 1.03 -6.66
CA LEU A 85 -11.35 1.24 -7.43
C LEU A 85 -11.11 1.14 -8.94
N ARG A 86 -10.04 1.78 -9.44
CA ARG A 86 -9.61 1.69 -10.84
C ARG A 86 -9.31 0.25 -11.24
N PHE A 87 -8.52 -0.46 -10.43
CA PHE A 87 -8.18 -1.86 -10.66
C PHE A 87 -9.42 -2.77 -10.74
N LEU A 88 -10.46 -2.46 -9.95
CA LEU A 88 -11.74 -3.17 -9.97
C LEU A 88 -12.69 -2.71 -11.09
N GLY A 89 -12.30 -1.75 -11.92
CA GLY A 89 -13.12 -1.16 -12.99
C GLY A 89 -14.27 -0.30 -12.48
N ARG A 90 -14.09 0.38 -11.35
CA ARG A 90 -15.11 1.19 -10.64
C ARG A 90 -14.69 2.64 -10.39
N GLY A 91 -13.53 3.04 -10.90
CA GLY A 91 -12.96 4.38 -10.77
C GLY A 91 -12.82 5.05 -12.12
#